data_AF-A0A2T5B9B8-F1
#
_entry.id   AF-A0A2T5B9B8-F1
#
_cell.length_a   1.000
_cell.length_b   1.000
_cell.length_c   1.000
_cell.angle_alpha   90.00
_cell.angle_beta   90.00
_cell.angle_gamma   90.00
#
_symmetry.space_group_name_H-M   'P 1'
#
loop_
_entity.id
_entity.type
_entity.pdbx_description
1 polymer ?
#
loop_
_entity_poly.entity_id
_entity_poly.type
_entity_poly.pdbx_seq_one_letter_code
_entity_poly.pdbx_strand_id
1 'polypeptide(L)' 'MGEIFGGLPWWVKWIAVPVIALVVFGGLIASVVGFVIGLLFKALVFVALVGGLIYVVRKFMSNSSSRSDW' A
#
# COMPACT_ATOMS: atom_id res chain seq x y z
N MET A 1 43.05 5.73 -13.94
CA MET A 1 41.75 5.96 -13.25
C MET A 1 40.63 6.43 -14.20
N GLY A 2 40.93 6.96 -15.41
CA GLY A 2 39.91 7.41 -16.37
C GLY A 2 39.51 6.43 -17.48
N GLU A 3 40.12 5.24 -17.56
CA GLU A 3 40.02 4.37 -18.74
C GLU A 3 39.06 3.17 -18.59
N ILE A 4 38.50 2.94 -17.39
CA ILE A 4 37.65 1.75 -17.15
C ILE A 4 36.21 1.95 -17.65
N PHE A 5 35.73 3.20 -17.75
CA PHE A 5 34.34 3.50 -18.16
C PHE A 5 34.21 4.17 -19.54
N GLY A 6 35.34 4.38 -20.23
CA GLY A 6 35.43 5.11 -21.49
C GLY A 6 35.08 4.31 -22.75
N GLY A 7 34.96 2.98 -22.68
CA GLY A 7 34.67 2.11 -23.83
C GLY A 7 33.38 1.28 -23.72
N LEU A 8 32.60 1.43 -22.63
CA LEU A 8 31.40 0.62 -22.44
C LEU A 8 30.26 1.09 -23.34
N PRO A 9 29.60 0.19 -24.10
CA PRO A 9 28.53 0.54 -25.02
C PRO A 9 27.43 1.33 -24.28
N TRP A 10 26.94 2.42 -24.88
CA TRP A 10 25.90 3.27 -24.27
C TRP A 10 24.66 2.48 -23.82
N TRP A 11 24.30 1.43 -24.57
CA TRP A 11 23.23 0.51 -24.25
C TRP A 11 23.38 -0.16 -22.87
N VAL A 12 24.61 -0.52 -22.48
CA VAL A 12 24.91 -1.15 -21.19
C VAL A 12 24.58 -0.19 -20.04
N LYS A 13 24.95 1.08 -20.16
CA LYS A 13 24.68 2.10 -19.14
C LYS A 13 23.18 2.36 -18.96
N TRP A 14 22.40 2.31 -20.04
CA TRP A 14 20.99 2.70 -20.01
C TRP A 14 19.99 1.55 -19.87
N ILE A 15 20.38 0.32 -20.21
CA ILE A 15 19.46 -0.84 -20.19
C ILE A 15 19.97 -1.93 -19.26
N ALA A 16 21.23 -2.33 -19.37
CA ALA A 16 21.76 -3.39 -18.52
C ALA A 16 21.78 -2.96 -17.04
N VAL A 17 22.20 -1.72 -16.74
CA VAL A 17 22.22 -1.23 -15.35
C VAL A 17 20.82 -1.18 -14.73
N PRO A 18 19.77 -0.60 -15.37
CA PRO A 18 18.42 -0.66 -14.82
C PRO A 18 17.83 -2.06 -14.69
N VAL A 19 18.09 -2.95 -15.65
CA VAL A 19 17.62 -4.34 -15.57
C VAL A 19 18.28 -5.08 -14.42
N ILE A 20 19.59 -4.94 -14.25
CA ILE A 20 20.32 -5.52 -13.11
C ILE A 20 19.80 -4.93 -11.79
N ALA A 21 19.57 -3.62 -11.74
CA ALA A 21 18.98 -2.99 -10.57
C ALA A 21 17.59 -3.56 -10.26
N LEU A 22 16.73 -3.76 -11.25
CA LEU A 22 15.43 -4.41 -11.06
C LEU A 22 15.54 -5.88 -10.65
N VAL A 23 16.54 -6.62 -11.12
CA VAL A 23 16.73 -8.02 -10.70
C VAL A 23 17.25 -8.10 -9.26
N VAL A 24 18.21 -7.25 -8.90
CA VAL A 24 18.86 -7.23 -7.59
C VAL A 24 17.95 -6.62 -6.52
N PHE A 25 17.30 -5.50 -6.84
CA PHE A 25 16.42 -4.77 -5.92
C PHE A 25 14.94 -5.07 -6.12
N GLY A 26 14.54 -5.84 -7.14
CA GLY A 26 13.14 -6.13 -7.44
C GLY A 26 12.40 -6.78 -6.28
N GLY A 27 13.05 -7.66 -5.53
CA GLY A 27 12.48 -8.23 -4.31
C GLY A 27 12.21 -7.19 -3.21
N LEU A 28 13.14 -6.24 -3.03
CA LEU A 28 12.96 -5.09 -2.11
C LEU A 28 11.86 -4.15 -2.58
N ILE A 29 11.78 -3.89 -3.88
CA ILE A 29 10.75 -3.04 -4.47
C ILE A 29 9.38 -3.70 -4.30
N ALA A 30 9.27 -4.99 -4.63
CA ALA A 30 8.04 -5.76 -4.49
C ALA A 30 7.59 -5.87 -3.02
N SER A 31 8.51 -6.02 -2.07
CA SER A 31 8.17 -6.08 -0.65
C SER A 31 7.66 -4.74 -0.12
N VAL A 32 8.30 -3.63 -0.50
CA VAL A 32 7.85 -2.28 -0.13
C VAL A 32 6.47 -1.99 -0.74
N VAL A 33 6.30 -2.25 -2.03
CA VAL A 33 5.02 -2.04 -2.73
C VAL A 33 3.92 -2.92 -2.12
N GLY A 34 4.20 -4.21 -1.90
CA GLY A 34 3.28 -5.13 -1.24
C GLY A 34 2.92 -4.69 0.17
N PHE A 35 3.88 -4.18 0.94
CA PHE A 35 3.64 -3.62 2.27
C PHE A 35 2.72 -2.40 2.23
N VAL A 36 2.97 -1.45 1.33
CA VAL A 36 2.13 -0.25 1.17
C VAL A 36 0.69 -0.64 0.80
N ILE A 37 0.53 -1.52 -0.19
CA ILE A 37 -0.80 -2.00 -0.62
C ILE A 37 -1.50 -2.74 0.52
N GLY A 38 -0.79 -3.61 1.23
CA GLY A 38 -1.33 -4.35 2.37
C GLY A 38 -1.76 -3.42 3.51
N LEU A 39 -1.00 -2.36 3.77
CA LEU A 39 -1.33 -1.35 4.78
C LEU A 39 -2.57 -0.56 4.36
N LEU A 40 -2.67 -0.18 3.08
CA LEU A 40 -3.86 0.48 2.52
C LEU A 40 -5.11 -0.40 2.68
N PHE A 41 -5.01 -1.69 2.36
CA PHE A 41 -6.11 -2.64 2.52
C PHE A 41 -6.54 -2.77 3.98
N LYS A 42 -5.58 -2.89 4.91
CA LYS A 42 -5.87 -2.91 6.36
C LYS A 42 -6.57 -1.62 6.82
N ALA A 43 -6.16 -0.46 6.30
CA ALA A 43 -6.82 0.81 6.60
C ALA A 43 -8.27 0.83 6.10
N LEU A 44 -8.53 0.36 4.87
CA LEU A 44 -9.89 0.24 4.33
C LEU A 44 -10.74 -0.72 5.16
N VAL A 45 -10.21 -1.89 5.51
CA VAL A 45 -10.89 -2.87 6.37
C VAL A 45 -11.20 -2.26 7.73
N PHE A 46 -10.25 -1.54 8.33
CA PHE A 46 -10.45 -0.88 9.62
C PHE A 46 -11.59 0.14 9.55
N VAL A 47 -11.62 0.99 8.52
CA VAL A 47 -12.70 1.95 8.30
C VAL A 47 -14.04 1.24 8.11
N ALA A 48 -14.08 0.14 7.35
CA ALA A 48 -15.29 -0.64 7.15
C ALA A 48 -15.81 -1.26 8.47
N LEU A 49 -14.91 -1.79 9.31
CA LEU A 49 -15.27 -2.33 10.62
C LEU A 49 -15.80 -1.25 11.57
N VAL A 50 -15.12 -0.11 11.65
CA VAL A 50 -15.55 1.02 12.50
C VAL A 50 -16.89 1.56 12.01
N GLY A 51 -17.04 1.77 10.69
CA GLY A 51 -18.30 2.22 10.10
C GLY A 51 -19.44 1.23 10.35
N GLY A 52 -19.18 -0.06 10.20
CA GLY A 52 -20.12 -1.13 10.52
C GLY A 52 -20.54 -1.13 11.98
N LEU A 53 -19.60 -0.97 12.91
CA LEU A 53 -19.89 -0.89 14.34
C LEU A 53 -20.73 0.35 14.68
N ILE A 54 -20.37 1.52 14.16
CA ILE A 54 -21.13 2.76 14.35
C ILE A 54 -22.57 2.59 13.82
N TYR A 55 -22.72 1.98 12.65
CA TYR A 55 -24.02 1.68 12.07
C TYR A 55 -24.86 0.79 13.00
N VAL A 56 -24.26 -0.30 13.51
CA VAL A 56 -24.90 -1.22 14.45
C VAL A 56 -25.36 -0.49 15.72
N VAL A 57 -24.47 0.25 16.37
CA VAL A 57 -24.78 0.99 17.61
C VAL A 57 -25.92 1.99 17.38
N ARG A 58 -25.82 2.78 16.31
CA ARG A 58 -26.85 3.77 15.98
C ARG A 58 -28.18 3.09 15.70
N LYS A 59 -28.17 2.00 14.92
CA LYS A 59 -29.37 1.25 14.58
C LYS A 59 -30.09 0.73 15.83
N PHE A 60 -29.35 0.22 16.80
CA PHE A 60 -29.94 -0.29 18.04
C PHE A 60 -30.37 0.82 19.01
N MET A 61 -29.61 1.91 19.16
CA MET A 61 -30.00 3.03 20.03
C MET A 61 -31.18 3.85 19.49
N SER A 62 -31.28 4.06 18.17
CA SER A 62 -32.44 4.74 17.57
C SER A 62 -33.74 3.97 17.72
N ASN A 63 -33.68 2.65 17.96
CA ASN A 63 -34.86 1.81 18.15
C ASN A 63 -35.40 1.84 19.61
N SER A 64 -34.70 2.50 20.53
CA SER A 64 -35.08 2.60 21.95
C SER A 64 -35.77 3.93 22.35
N SER A 65 -35.85 4.92 21.45
CA SER A 65 -36.30 6.28 21.79
C SER A 65 -37.80 6.55 21.67
N SER A 66 -38.66 5.53 21.53
CA SER A 66 -40.11 5.69 21.30
C SER A 66 -41.00 5.49 22.54
N ARG A 67 -40.48 5.66 23.77
CA ARG A 67 -41.23 5.36 25.02
C ARG A 67 -41.19 6.42 26.12
N SER A 68 -40.89 7.68 25.83
CA SER A 68 -40.90 8.76 26.84
C SER A 68 -41.75 9.95 26.43
N ASP A 69 -42.99 9.69 26.04
CA ASP A 69 -44.08 10.67 26.00
C ASP A 69 -45.31 9.96 26.57
N TRP A 70 -45.40 9.86 27.90
CA TRP A 70 -46.61 9.65 28.71
C TRP A 70 -46.37 10.28 30.08
#